data_AF-A0A3Q0FN82-F1
#
_entry.id   AF-A0A3Q0FN82-F1
#
_cell.length_a   1.000
_cell.length_b   1.000
_cell.length_c   1.000
_cell.angle_alpha   90.00
_cell.angle_beta   90.00
_cell.angle_gamma   90.00
#
_symmetry.space_group_name_H-M   'P 1'
#
loop_
_entity.id
_entity.type
_entity.pdbx_description
1 polymer ?
#
loop_
_entity_poly.entity_id
_entity_poly.type
_entity_poly.pdbx_seq_one_letter_code
_entity_poly.pdbx_strand_id
1 'polypeptide(L)'
;MNVGTPPRRALAVPPPRPCQPVPPLGQTLGRYLRALEGLLEPSELEETRALVANFEAPGAEGPRLQAQLERRAARTSNWLSEWWVQSSFLEARLPLPVHSNPALVLPKQDYGNWHGQLRFAAKLIAGVLDFKAKIDHGALLAEYQGGHPLCMAQYGRVFGACRVPGPKHDGLLLPPPGRRPPTHITVVRNFQFFEVEVYNSDGTPLTVDQLHMQLQRVRAQSWKTDKEPLGLLTSDHRHTWGLAYTTLMRDRLNRESVQRIQRSLFTVCLDASVLKVSDERFPSRVAAQMLHGGGSWSRSGNRWFDKALQFIVGEDGVCGVVYEQAVVDAQPVATIVDHALEYCKNPDMRRAPMTPLPLPRKLYFYITPEIKHDIERAKCNLDMCGGAAGRERGVLGGQGLWVGSEEHWQG
;
A
#
# COMPACT_ATOMS: atom_id res chain seq x y z
N MET A 1 -21.81 43.13 -4.00
CA MET A 1 -20.42 43.05 -4.48
C MET A 1 -19.79 41.86 -3.78
N ASN A 2 -19.65 40.75 -4.50
CA ASN A 2 -19.15 39.50 -3.96
C ASN A 2 -17.62 39.57 -3.96
N VAL A 3 -17.00 39.70 -2.77
CA VAL A 3 -15.55 39.72 -2.64
C VAL A 3 -15.08 38.27 -2.82
N GLY A 4 -14.67 37.94 -4.04
CA GLY A 4 -14.15 36.63 -4.38
C GLY A 4 -12.93 36.30 -3.53
N THR A 5 -12.95 35.13 -2.91
CA THR A 5 -11.76 34.49 -2.35
C THR A 5 -10.69 34.37 -3.45
N PRO A 6 -9.44 34.82 -3.20
CA PRO A 6 -8.41 34.77 -4.24
C PRO A 6 -8.06 33.31 -4.54
N PRO A 7 -7.70 32.98 -5.79
CA PRO A 7 -7.23 31.65 -6.13
C PRO A 7 -5.97 31.34 -5.31
N ARG A 8 -5.97 30.21 -4.59
CA ARG A 8 -4.79 29.71 -3.88
C ARG A 8 -3.66 29.53 -4.89
N ARG A 9 -2.73 30.49 -4.94
CA ARG A 9 -1.48 30.37 -5.71
C ARG A 9 -0.65 29.26 -5.09
N ALA A 10 -0.76 28.06 -5.65
CA ALA A 10 0.13 26.96 -5.35
C ALA A 10 1.53 27.30 -5.88
N LEU A 11 2.52 27.38 -4.99
CA LEU A 11 3.92 27.51 -5.39
C LEU A 11 4.36 26.17 -5.99
N ALA A 12 4.95 26.21 -7.20
CA ALA A 12 5.52 25.04 -7.87
C ALA A 12 6.68 24.39 -7.07
N VAL A 13 7.23 25.10 -6.10
CA VAL A 13 8.24 24.61 -5.16
C VAL A 13 7.78 24.96 -3.74
N PRO A 14 7.41 23.97 -2.89
CA PRO A 14 7.07 24.27 -1.51
C PRO A 14 8.30 24.84 -0.77
N PRO A 15 8.10 25.78 0.18
CA PRO A 15 9.19 26.33 0.98
C PRO A 15 9.95 25.22 1.73
N PRO A 16 11.22 25.45 2.12
CA PRO A 16 12.00 24.47 2.88
C PRO A 16 11.22 24.05 4.13
N ARG A 17 10.94 22.75 4.23
CA ARG A 17 10.17 22.18 5.34
C ARG A 17 11.03 22.17 6.61
N PRO A 18 10.44 22.47 7.78
CA PRO A 18 11.16 22.33 9.04
C PRO A 18 11.61 20.88 9.22
N CYS A 19 12.81 20.69 9.78
CA CYS A 19 13.27 19.36 10.18
C CYS A 19 12.38 18.83 11.32
N GLN A 20 12.28 17.51 11.44
CA GLN A 20 11.52 16.90 12.53
C GLN A 20 12.07 17.37 13.89
N PRO A 21 11.27 18.05 14.74
CA PRO A 21 11.76 18.57 16.00
C PRO A 21 12.07 17.44 16.99
N VAL A 22 12.92 17.74 17.97
CA VAL A 22 13.10 16.92 19.17
C VAL A 22 12.41 17.66 20.32
N PRO A 23 11.29 17.16 20.86
CA PRO A 23 10.63 17.81 21.98
C PRO A 23 11.54 17.84 23.23
N PRO A 24 11.40 18.84 24.12
CA PRO A 24 12.10 18.83 25.40
C PRO A 24 11.75 17.59 26.23
N LEU A 25 12.75 17.03 26.92
CA LEU A 25 12.62 15.80 27.71
C LEU A 25 11.48 15.91 28.74
N GLY A 26 11.50 16.93 29.61
CA GLY A 26 10.47 17.12 30.64
C GLY A 26 9.08 17.35 30.09
N GLN A 27 8.94 17.98 28.92
CA GLN A 27 7.65 18.11 28.25
C GLN A 27 7.11 16.74 27.83
N THR A 28 7.97 15.87 27.29
CA THR A 28 7.61 14.51 26.88
C THR A 28 7.24 13.66 28.08
N LEU A 29 8.06 13.66 29.14
CA LEU A 29 7.83 12.88 30.35
C LEU A 29 6.57 13.32 31.11
N GLY A 30 6.31 14.63 31.21
CA GLY A 30 5.07 15.14 31.81
C GLY A 30 3.81 14.84 31.00
N ARG A 31 3.91 14.69 29.67
CA ARG A 31 2.79 14.19 28.84
C ARG A 31 2.62 12.68 29.00
N TYR A 32 3.71 11.93 29.09
CA TYR A 32 3.70 10.50 29.32
C TYR A 32 2.98 10.14 30.63
N LEU A 33 3.34 10.77 31.75
CA LEU A 33 2.67 10.53 33.04
C LEU A 33 1.18 10.86 33.00
N ARG A 34 0.79 12.00 32.39
CA ARG A 34 -0.63 12.36 32.24
C ARG A 34 -1.42 11.37 31.39
N ALA A 35 -0.81 10.78 30.37
CA ALA A 35 -1.46 9.76 29.56
C ALA A 35 -1.70 8.46 30.35
N LEU A 36 -0.86 8.18 31.34
CA LEU A 36 -0.94 6.97 32.18
C LEU A 36 -1.91 7.09 33.36
N GLU A 37 -2.28 8.30 33.77
CA GLU A 37 -3.20 8.54 34.89
C GLU A 37 -4.55 7.82 34.75
N GLY A 38 -5.04 7.64 33.53
CA GLY A 38 -6.28 6.91 33.24
C GLY A 38 -6.10 5.43 32.90
N LEU A 39 -4.87 4.92 32.88
CA LEU A 39 -4.54 3.56 32.42
C LEU A 39 -3.92 2.68 33.52
N LEU A 40 -3.29 3.28 34.52
CA LEU A 40 -2.57 2.58 35.58
C LEU A 40 -3.28 2.70 36.93
N GLU A 41 -3.08 1.70 37.78
CA GLU A 41 -3.48 1.79 39.18
C GLU A 41 -2.64 2.84 39.92
N PRO A 42 -3.17 3.47 41.00
CA PRO A 42 -2.47 4.53 41.70
C PRO A 42 -1.06 4.17 42.18
N SER A 43 -0.84 2.93 42.64
CA SER A 43 0.47 2.45 43.08
C SER A 43 1.48 2.34 41.93
N GLU A 44 1.05 1.82 40.77
CA GLU A 44 1.89 1.69 39.59
C GLU A 44 2.26 3.07 39.02
N LEU A 45 1.34 4.02 39.08
CA LEU A 45 1.58 5.39 38.67
C LEU A 45 2.60 6.09 39.57
N GLU A 46 2.54 5.89 40.90
CA GLU A 46 3.55 6.42 41.83
C GLU A 46 4.93 5.81 41.58
N GLU A 47 5.01 4.50 41.36
CA GLU A 47 6.26 3.84 40.96
C GLU A 47 6.80 4.42 39.65
N THR A 48 5.93 4.63 38.66
CA THR A 48 6.30 5.23 37.37
C THR A 48 6.78 6.66 37.53
N ARG A 49 6.14 7.46 38.40
CA ARG A 49 6.58 8.84 38.73
C ARG A 49 8.00 8.83 39.31
N ALA A 50 8.31 7.90 40.22
CA ALA A 50 9.64 7.77 40.79
C ALA A 50 10.69 7.38 39.72
N LEU A 51 10.35 6.45 38.82
CA LEU A 51 11.23 6.07 37.69
C LEU A 51 11.50 7.26 36.75
N VAL A 52 10.46 8.02 36.39
CA VAL A 52 10.57 9.21 35.54
C VAL A 52 11.45 10.28 36.21
N ALA A 53 11.26 10.53 37.51
CA ALA A 53 12.08 11.49 38.25
C ALA A 53 13.57 11.09 38.24
N ASN A 54 13.86 9.80 38.45
CA ASN A 54 15.22 9.26 38.38
C ASN A 54 15.83 9.37 36.97
N PHE A 55 15.01 9.15 35.93
CA PHE A 55 15.45 9.22 34.54
C PHE A 55 15.76 10.65 34.08
N GLU A 56 14.99 11.64 34.54
CA GLU A 56 15.15 13.05 34.18
C GLU A 56 16.22 13.78 35.01
N ALA A 57 16.63 13.22 36.16
CA ALA A 57 17.54 13.88 37.08
C ALA A 57 18.86 14.36 36.41
N PRO A 58 19.44 15.48 36.86
CA PRO A 58 20.72 15.96 36.34
C PRO A 58 21.82 14.90 36.43
N GLY A 59 22.49 14.62 35.31
CA GLY A 59 23.53 13.57 35.24
C GLY A 59 23.01 12.14 35.05
N ALA A 60 21.69 11.93 35.05
CA ALA A 60 21.09 10.63 34.75
C ALA A 60 21.06 10.32 33.24
N GLU A 61 20.46 9.18 32.90
CA GLU A 61 20.45 8.69 31.53
C GLU A 61 19.59 9.53 30.57
N GLY A 62 18.45 10.07 31.02
CA GLY A 62 17.53 10.84 30.18
C GLY A 62 18.18 12.04 29.50
N PRO A 63 18.81 12.98 30.23
CA PRO A 63 19.52 14.10 29.64
C PRO A 63 20.64 13.68 28.66
N ARG A 64 21.33 12.56 28.95
CA ARG A 64 22.37 12.01 28.07
C ARG A 64 21.78 11.52 26.74
N LEU A 65 20.65 10.82 26.77
CA LEU A 65 19.95 10.32 25.58
C LEU A 65 19.32 11.47 24.79
N GLN A 66 18.72 12.46 25.45
CA GLN A 66 18.19 13.66 24.82
C GLN A 66 19.27 14.39 24.00
N ALA A 67 20.45 14.60 24.59
CA ALA A 67 21.56 15.24 23.90
C ALA A 67 22.08 14.41 22.70
N GLN A 68 22.02 13.07 22.77
CA GLN A 68 22.33 12.21 21.62
C GLN A 68 21.29 12.36 20.50
N LEU A 69 20.01 12.45 20.87
CA LEU A 69 18.90 12.60 19.93
C LEU A 69 18.97 13.95 19.20
N GLU A 70 19.26 15.03 19.92
CA GLU A 70 19.47 16.37 19.35
C GLU A 70 20.67 16.39 18.40
N ARG A 71 21.79 15.73 18.77
CA ARG A 71 22.94 15.56 17.85
C ARG A 71 22.57 14.79 16.59
N ARG A 72 21.71 13.78 16.68
CA ARG A 72 21.20 13.05 15.50
C ARG A 72 20.31 13.93 14.65
N ALA A 73 19.39 14.69 15.26
CA ALA A 73 18.51 15.63 14.56
C ALA A 73 19.29 16.71 13.81
N ALA A 74 20.39 17.20 14.38
CA ALA A 74 21.27 18.16 13.70
C ALA A 74 21.99 17.59 12.47
N ARG A 75 22.12 16.26 12.35
CA ARG A 75 22.88 15.56 11.29
C ARG A 75 21.99 14.88 10.26
N THR A 76 20.67 14.89 10.43
CA THR A 76 19.72 14.16 9.59
C THR A 76 18.56 15.06 9.21
N SER A 77 17.97 14.85 8.01
CA SER A 77 16.77 15.60 7.61
C SER A 77 15.53 15.22 8.43
N ASN A 78 15.53 14.01 9.00
CA ASN A 78 14.54 13.51 9.94
C ASN A 78 15.23 12.43 10.79
N TRP A 79 15.34 12.66 12.10
CA TRP A 79 16.05 11.75 13.00
C TRP A 79 15.31 10.44 13.26
N LEU A 80 13.99 10.44 13.08
CA LEU A 80 13.09 9.34 13.44
C LEU A 80 12.79 8.40 12.28
N SER A 81 12.76 8.89 11.04
CA SER A 81 12.22 8.13 9.89
C SER A 81 12.83 6.75 9.70
N GLU A 82 14.16 6.63 9.74
CA GLU A 82 14.87 5.36 9.61
C GLU A 82 14.51 4.40 10.75
N TRP A 83 14.55 4.87 12.00
CA TRP A 83 14.23 4.06 13.17
C TRP A 83 12.77 3.63 13.17
N TRP A 84 11.85 4.55 12.86
CA TRP A 84 10.42 4.25 12.79
C TRP A 84 10.11 3.18 11.74
N VAL A 85 10.66 3.31 10.52
CA VAL A 85 10.43 2.32 9.47
C VAL A 85 11.00 0.96 9.88
N GLN A 86 12.22 0.96 10.42
CA GLN A 86 12.91 -0.25 10.85
C GLN A 86 12.15 -0.96 11.99
N SER A 87 11.89 -0.27 13.10
CA SER A 87 11.30 -0.86 14.30
C SER A 87 9.82 -1.21 14.12
N SER A 88 9.03 -0.31 13.53
CA SER A 88 7.57 -0.46 13.48
C SER A 88 7.13 -1.39 12.36
N PHE A 89 7.94 -1.54 11.30
CA PHE A 89 7.56 -2.37 10.15
C PHE A 89 8.57 -3.46 9.84
N LEU A 90 9.84 -3.14 9.58
CA LEU A 90 10.79 -4.11 9.02
C LEU A 90 11.22 -5.20 10.02
N GLU A 91 11.20 -4.89 11.31
CA GLU A 91 11.44 -5.82 12.41
C GLU A 91 10.16 -6.52 12.88
N ALA A 92 8.99 -5.97 12.58
CA ALA A 92 7.72 -6.63 12.87
C ALA A 92 7.60 -7.93 12.05
N ARG A 93 7.29 -9.05 12.74
CA ARG A 93 7.31 -10.39 12.13
C ARG A 93 5.93 -10.97 11.85
N LEU A 94 4.86 -10.33 12.33
CA LEU A 94 3.49 -10.72 12.02
C LEU A 94 3.23 -10.69 10.50
N PRO A 95 2.35 -11.55 9.98
CA PRO A 95 1.95 -11.51 8.57
C PRO A 95 1.50 -10.12 8.12
N LEU A 96 1.77 -9.74 6.87
CA LEU A 96 1.36 -8.43 6.37
C LEU A 96 -0.16 -8.25 6.27
N PRO A 97 -0.92 -9.15 5.60
CA PRO A 97 -2.37 -8.97 5.53
C PRO A 97 -2.99 -8.96 6.94
N VAL A 98 -3.99 -8.11 7.13
CA VAL A 98 -4.70 -7.88 8.41
C VAL A 98 -3.88 -7.15 9.49
N HIS A 99 -2.60 -7.45 9.67
CA HIS A 99 -1.78 -6.87 10.76
C HIS A 99 -1.01 -5.63 10.38
N SER A 100 -0.61 -5.48 9.11
CA SER A 100 0.20 -4.34 8.65
C SER A 100 -0.31 -3.70 7.37
N ASN A 101 -0.77 -4.46 6.37
CA ASN A 101 -1.34 -3.90 5.16
C ASN A 101 -2.74 -3.35 5.42
N PRO A 102 -2.96 -2.03 5.29
CA PRO A 102 -4.31 -1.47 5.28
C PRO A 102 -4.91 -1.66 3.89
N ALA A 103 -6.24 -1.60 3.82
CA ALA A 103 -6.96 -1.64 2.57
C ALA A 103 -8.07 -0.59 2.53
N LEU A 104 -8.30 -0.03 1.35
CA LEU A 104 -9.42 0.88 1.06
C LEU A 104 -10.40 0.14 0.15
N VAL A 105 -11.67 0.15 0.55
CA VAL A 105 -12.79 -0.31 -0.29
C VAL A 105 -13.28 0.89 -1.09
N LEU A 106 -13.35 0.76 -2.41
CA LEU A 106 -13.81 1.83 -3.30
C LEU A 106 -15.30 1.69 -3.61
N PRO A 107 -15.95 2.76 -4.13
CA PRO A 107 -17.31 2.66 -4.62
C PRO A 107 -17.47 1.48 -5.59
N LYS A 108 -18.52 0.68 -5.38
CA LYS A 108 -18.83 -0.46 -6.25
C LYS A 108 -19.09 0.06 -7.67
N GLN A 109 -18.50 -0.60 -8.64
CA GLN A 109 -18.63 -0.26 -10.05
C GLN A 109 -19.80 -0.99 -10.69
N ASP A 110 -20.46 -0.33 -11.64
CA ASP A 110 -21.60 -0.87 -12.36
C ASP A 110 -21.17 -1.44 -13.72
N TYR A 111 -20.66 -2.68 -13.70
CA TYR A 111 -20.46 -3.47 -14.91
C TYR A 111 -21.04 -4.88 -14.75
N GLY A 112 -21.71 -5.36 -15.80
CA GLY A 112 -22.43 -6.63 -15.76
C GLY A 112 -21.62 -7.88 -16.12
N ASN A 113 -20.38 -7.73 -16.60
CA ASN A 113 -19.55 -8.85 -17.03
C ASN A 113 -18.05 -8.52 -17.05
N TRP A 114 -17.24 -9.53 -17.35
CA TRP A 114 -15.79 -9.40 -17.40
C TRP A 114 -15.25 -8.37 -18.40
N HIS A 115 -15.93 -8.07 -19.51
CA HIS A 115 -15.46 -7.02 -20.42
C HIS A 115 -15.50 -5.67 -19.73
N GLY A 116 -16.58 -5.39 -18.97
CA GLY A 116 -16.68 -4.18 -18.17
C GLY A 116 -15.65 -4.12 -17.04
N GLN A 117 -15.37 -5.26 -16.38
CA GLN A 117 -14.29 -5.39 -15.40
C GLN A 117 -12.94 -4.97 -16.01
N LEU A 118 -12.58 -5.52 -17.18
CA LEU A 118 -11.32 -5.19 -17.84
C LEU A 118 -11.28 -3.75 -18.33
N ARG A 119 -12.42 -3.20 -18.80
CA ARG A 119 -12.52 -1.80 -19.22
C ARG A 119 -12.31 -0.85 -18.05
N PHE A 120 -12.92 -1.13 -16.90
CA PHE A 120 -12.70 -0.36 -15.68
C PHE A 120 -11.25 -0.47 -15.21
N ALA A 121 -10.68 -1.67 -15.16
CA ALA A 121 -9.27 -1.85 -14.82
C ALA A 121 -8.33 -1.06 -15.74
N ALA A 122 -8.60 -1.04 -17.05
CA ALA A 122 -7.82 -0.24 -18.01
C ALA A 122 -7.92 1.27 -17.74
N LYS A 123 -9.11 1.80 -17.43
CA LYS A 123 -9.30 3.20 -17.02
C LYS A 123 -8.56 3.51 -15.72
N LEU A 124 -8.64 2.63 -14.73
CA LEU A 124 -7.97 2.79 -13.44
C LEU A 124 -6.46 2.83 -13.61
N ILE A 125 -5.88 1.90 -14.39
CA ILE A 125 -4.45 1.90 -14.74
C ILE A 125 -4.06 3.23 -15.39
N ALA A 126 -4.82 3.69 -16.39
CA ALA A 126 -4.55 4.96 -17.06
C ALA A 126 -4.59 6.16 -16.10
N GLY A 127 -5.57 6.21 -15.19
CA GLY A 127 -5.67 7.27 -14.18
C GLY A 127 -4.50 7.27 -13.20
N VAL A 128 -4.07 6.09 -12.73
CA VAL A 128 -2.88 5.97 -11.86
C VAL A 128 -1.61 6.40 -12.59
N LEU A 129 -1.48 6.10 -13.88
CA LEU A 129 -0.35 6.56 -14.70
C LEU A 129 -0.39 8.06 -14.98
N ASP A 130 -1.57 8.66 -15.14
CA ASP A 130 -1.73 10.12 -15.22
C ASP A 130 -1.27 10.79 -13.92
N PHE A 131 -1.63 10.23 -12.76
CA PHE A 131 -1.13 10.71 -11.46
C PHE A 131 0.40 10.59 -11.38
N LYS A 132 0.95 9.43 -11.79
CA LYS A 132 2.39 9.21 -11.80
C LYS A 132 3.11 10.21 -12.70
N ALA A 133 2.58 10.52 -13.87
CA ALA A 133 3.17 11.52 -14.77
C ALA A 133 3.24 12.91 -14.10
N LYS A 134 2.25 13.28 -13.28
CA LYS A 134 2.29 14.52 -12.49
C LYS A 134 3.41 14.52 -11.45
N ILE A 135 3.69 13.37 -10.83
CA ILE A 135 4.83 13.22 -9.91
C ILE A 135 6.14 13.36 -10.68
N ASP A 136 6.31 12.61 -11.76
CA ASP A 136 7.55 12.57 -12.55
C ASP A 136 7.92 13.94 -13.13
N HIS A 137 6.92 14.74 -13.52
CA HIS A 137 7.11 16.09 -14.05
C HIS A 137 7.16 17.19 -12.98
N GLY A 138 7.05 16.84 -11.68
CA GLY A 138 7.01 17.84 -10.61
C GLY A 138 5.78 18.74 -10.65
N ALA A 139 4.69 18.29 -11.26
CA ALA A 139 3.44 19.03 -11.44
C ALA A 139 2.41 18.74 -10.31
N LEU A 140 2.76 17.90 -9.33
CA LEU A 140 1.90 17.63 -8.19
C LEU A 140 1.85 18.85 -7.26
N LEU A 141 0.66 19.38 -7.03
CA LEU A 141 0.46 20.52 -6.15
C LEU A 141 0.80 20.14 -4.71
N ALA A 142 1.48 21.04 -4.00
CA ALA A 142 1.76 20.85 -2.58
C ALA A 142 0.45 20.78 -1.78
N GLU A 143 0.34 19.78 -0.93
CA GLU A 143 -0.77 19.64 0.01
C GLU A 143 -0.53 20.48 1.26
N TYR A 144 -1.61 20.91 1.91
CA TYR A 144 -1.56 21.73 3.12
C TYR A 144 -2.50 21.18 4.19
N GLN A 145 -2.05 21.19 5.44
CA GLN A 145 -2.87 20.87 6.61
C GLN A 145 -2.73 21.99 7.64
N GLY A 146 -3.85 22.57 8.08
CA GLY A 146 -3.84 23.70 9.02
C GLY A 146 -3.01 24.90 8.52
N GLY A 147 -2.94 25.13 7.20
CA GLY A 147 -2.13 26.19 6.60
C GLY A 147 -0.63 25.86 6.43
N HIS A 148 -0.17 24.69 6.87
CA HIS A 148 1.22 24.26 6.73
C HIS A 148 1.41 23.28 5.56
N PRO A 149 2.47 23.42 4.74
CA PRO A 149 2.73 22.52 3.61
C PRO A 149 3.17 21.13 4.10
N LEU A 150 2.63 20.09 3.47
CA LEU A 150 2.94 18.69 3.77
C LEU A 150 4.16 18.17 2.98
N CYS A 151 4.72 17.06 3.47
CA CYS A 151 5.85 16.40 2.83
C CYS A 151 5.38 15.53 1.66
N MET A 152 5.79 15.89 0.44
CA MET A 152 5.43 15.14 -0.79
C MET A 152 6.37 13.95 -1.08
N ALA A 153 7.30 13.61 -0.19
CA ALA A 153 8.34 12.62 -0.46
C ALA A 153 7.83 11.19 -0.65
N GLN A 154 6.68 10.85 -0.06
CA GLN A 154 6.10 9.50 -0.17
C GLN A 154 5.65 9.18 -1.61
N TYR A 155 5.10 10.16 -2.32
CA TYR A 155 4.68 10.02 -3.71
C TYR A 155 5.81 9.60 -4.65
N GLY A 156 7.02 10.15 -4.44
CA GLY A 156 8.20 9.81 -5.24
C GLY A 156 8.77 8.41 -4.96
N ARG A 157 8.29 7.72 -3.90
CA ARG A 157 8.82 6.41 -3.48
C ARG A 157 7.85 5.26 -3.73
N VAL A 158 6.55 5.54 -3.82
CA VAL A 158 5.51 4.49 -3.81
C VAL A 158 5.51 3.63 -5.09
N PHE A 159 5.72 4.25 -6.26
CA PHE A 159 5.74 3.53 -7.54
C PHE A 159 7.06 2.77 -7.72
N GLY A 160 6.98 1.48 -8.02
CA GLY A 160 8.19 0.65 -8.14
C GLY A 160 8.73 0.13 -6.81
N ALA A 161 8.08 0.44 -5.68
CA ALA A 161 8.48 -0.06 -4.38
C ALA A 161 7.91 -1.44 -4.08
N CYS A 162 8.66 -2.18 -3.27
CA CYS A 162 8.28 -3.49 -2.76
C CYS A 162 9.02 -3.76 -1.46
N ARG A 163 8.34 -4.32 -0.47
CA ARG A 163 8.99 -4.93 0.68
C ARG A 163 9.71 -6.20 0.24
N VAL A 164 10.83 -6.52 0.89
CA VAL A 164 11.63 -7.71 0.61
C VAL A 164 11.74 -8.50 1.90
N PRO A 165 11.23 -9.75 1.96
CA PRO A 165 11.30 -10.53 3.17
C PRO A 165 12.74 -10.95 3.46
N GLY A 166 13.12 -10.96 4.73
CA GLY A 166 14.39 -11.51 5.19
C GLY A 166 14.19 -12.42 6.40
N PRO A 167 15.14 -13.31 6.73
CA PRO A 167 14.99 -14.26 7.83
C PRO A 167 14.90 -13.58 9.20
N LYS A 168 15.62 -12.47 9.41
CA LYS A 168 15.65 -11.73 10.68
C LYS A 168 14.81 -10.46 10.65
N HIS A 169 15.08 -9.60 9.68
CA HIS A 169 14.34 -8.38 9.39
C HIS A 169 14.08 -8.32 7.88
N ASP A 170 13.06 -7.57 7.50
CA ASP A 170 12.76 -7.30 6.11
C ASP A 170 13.58 -6.11 5.60
N GLY A 171 13.57 -5.91 4.29
CA GLY A 171 14.12 -4.73 3.64
C GLY A 171 13.07 -4.02 2.79
N LEU A 172 13.41 -2.82 2.31
CA LEU A 172 12.63 -2.10 1.32
C LEU A 172 13.41 -1.97 0.03
N LEU A 173 12.81 -2.46 -1.06
CA LEU A 173 13.21 -2.09 -2.40
C LEU A 173 12.47 -0.81 -2.79
N LEU A 174 13.21 0.28 -2.90
CA LEU A 174 12.70 1.57 -3.38
C LEU A 174 13.20 1.83 -4.81
N PRO A 175 12.46 2.60 -5.63
CA PRO A 175 12.93 3.03 -6.93
C PRO A 175 14.25 3.81 -6.78
N PRO A 176 15.33 3.44 -7.50
CA PRO A 176 16.61 4.11 -7.38
C PRO A 176 16.54 5.55 -7.91
N PRO A 177 17.08 6.55 -7.17
CA PRO A 177 17.08 7.94 -7.63
C PRO A 177 17.90 8.08 -8.93
N GLY A 178 17.38 8.86 -9.88
CA GLY A 178 18.07 9.20 -11.12
C GLY A 178 18.22 8.07 -12.16
N ARG A 179 17.65 6.88 -11.92
CA ARG A 179 17.55 5.82 -12.94
C ARG A 179 16.22 5.88 -13.67
N ARG A 180 16.19 5.33 -14.89
CA ARG A 180 14.93 5.19 -15.64
C ARG A 180 13.94 4.38 -14.81
N PRO A 181 12.72 4.91 -14.56
CA PRO A 181 11.71 4.18 -13.81
C PRO A 181 11.27 2.94 -14.59
N PRO A 182 10.76 1.92 -13.89
CA PRO A 182 10.10 0.77 -14.53
C PRO A 182 8.96 1.24 -15.43
N THR A 183 8.79 0.60 -16.59
CA THR A 183 7.74 0.93 -17.57
C THR A 183 6.60 -0.08 -17.61
N HIS A 184 6.60 -1.03 -16.67
CA HIS A 184 5.64 -2.13 -16.61
C HIS A 184 4.89 -2.17 -15.28
N ILE A 185 3.68 -2.74 -15.32
CA ILE A 185 2.92 -3.17 -14.14
C ILE A 185 2.92 -4.69 -14.05
N THR A 186 2.51 -5.22 -12.91
CA THR A 186 2.19 -6.63 -12.77
C THR A 186 0.68 -6.81 -12.77
N VAL A 187 0.15 -7.72 -13.59
CA VAL A 187 -1.26 -8.12 -13.52
C VAL A 187 -1.32 -9.55 -13.01
N VAL A 188 -2.17 -9.81 -12.02
CA VAL A 188 -2.38 -11.15 -11.47
C VAL A 188 -3.84 -11.58 -11.69
N ARG A 189 -4.02 -12.76 -12.26
CA ARG A 189 -5.34 -13.38 -12.48
C ARG A 189 -5.22 -14.89 -12.33
N ASN A 190 -6.14 -15.51 -11.60
CA ASN A 190 -6.13 -16.96 -11.36
C ASN A 190 -4.74 -17.44 -10.91
N PHE A 191 -4.14 -16.70 -9.97
CA PHE A 191 -2.83 -16.96 -9.37
C PHE A 191 -1.62 -16.86 -10.32
N GLN A 192 -1.85 -16.38 -11.55
CA GLN A 192 -0.82 -16.27 -12.57
C GLN A 192 -0.45 -14.80 -12.74
N PHE A 193 0.84 -14.50 -12.63
CA PHE A 193 1.38 -13.16 -12.76
C PHE A 193 1.83 -12.88 -14.20
N PHE A 194 1.63 -11.65 -14.64
CA PHE A 194 1.99 -11.17 -15.95
C PHE A 194 2.69 -9.83 -15.83
N GLU A 195 3.77 -9.66 -16.57
CA GLU A 195 4.39 -8.36 -16.83
C GLU A 195 3.68 -7.72 -18.03
N VAL A 196 3.16 -6.51 -17.82
CA VAL A 196 2.44 -5.74 -18.81
C VAL A 196 3.12 -4.38 -18.96
N GLU A 197 3.72 -4.12 -20.10
CA GLU A 197 4.21 -2.78 -20.45
C GLU A 197 3.03 -1.79 -20.49
N VAL A 198 3.25 -0.61 -19.92
CA VAL A 198 2.23 0.45 -19.85
C VAL A 198 2.68 1.76 -20.50
N TYR A 199 3.84 1.74 -21.17
CA TYR A 199 4.32 2.80 -22.03
C TYR A 199 4.63 2.25 -23.43
N ASN A 200 4.40 3.07 -24.44
CA ASN A 200 4.84 2.83 -25.81
C ASN A 200 6.36 3.00 -25.92
N SER A 201 6.94 2.57 -27.05
CA SER A 201 8.39 2.69 -27.32
C SER A 201 8.89 4.14 -27.40
N ASP A 202 8.00 5.10 -27.66
CA ASP A 202 8.28 6.54 -27.64
C ASP A 202 8.21 7.17 -26.23
N GLY A 203 7.88 6.37 -25.21
CA GLY A 203 7.74 6.81 -23.82
C GLY A 203 6.36 7.38 -23.46
N THR A 204 5.41 7.44 -24.41
CA THR A 204 4.04 7.86 -24.10
C THR A 204 3.28 6.75 -23.37
N PRO A 205 2.39 7.07 -22.40
CA PRO A 205 1.59 6.06 -21.73
C PRO A 205 0.60 5.38 -22.70
N LEU A 206 0.32 4.10 -22.48
CA LEU A 206 -0.70 3.39 -23.26
C LEU A 206 -2.09 3.99 -23.03
N THR A 207 -2.90 4.03 -24.09
CA THR A 207 -4.30 4.47 -23.99
C THR A 207 -5.17 3.43 -23.30
N VAL A 208 -6.38 3.83 -22.87
CA VAL A 208 -7.37 2.92 -22.27
C VAL A 208 -7.69 1.74 -23.19
N ASP A 209 -7.79 1.96 -24.50
CA ASP A 209 -8.08 0.89 -25.47
C ASP A 209 -6.90 -0.08 -25.61
N GLN A 210 -5.67 0.43 -25.63
CA GLN A 210 -4.45 -0.38 -25.65
C GLN A 210 -4.33 -1.23 -24.38
N LEU A 211 -4.54 -0.63 -23.21
CA LEU A 211 -4.54 -1.32 -21.91
C LEU A 211 -5.64 -2.39 -21.85
N HIS A 212 -6.86 -2.07 -22.30
CA HIS A 212 -7.97 -3.02 -22.36
C HIS A 212 -7.63 -4.24 -23.23
N MET A 213 -7.03 -4.03 -24.41
CA MET A 213 -6.55 -5.12 -25.27
C MET A 213 -5.48 -5.98 -24.57
N GLN A 214 -4.51 -5.37 -23.87
CA GLN A 214 -3.51 -6.11 -23.11
C GLN A 214 -4.14 -6.95 -21.99
N LEU A 215 -5.13 -6.42 -21.29
CA LEU A 215 -5.86 -7.16 -20.25
C LEU A 215 -6.70 -8.31 -20.82
N GLN A 216 -7.29 -8.16 -22.01
CA GLN A 216 -7.96 -9.26 -22.71
C GLN A 216 -6.98 -10.39 -23.04
N ARG A 217 -5.75 -10.05 -23.48
CA ARG A 217 -4.68 -11.03 -23.71
C ARG A 217 -4.27 -11.74 -22.41
N VAL A 218 -4.16 -11.02 -21.29
CA VAL A 218 -3.90 -11.62 -19.96
C VAL A 218 -5.02 -12.60 -19.57
N ARG A 219 -6.29 -12.22 -19.74
CA ARG A 219 -7.44 -13.12 -19.46
C ARG A 219 -7.38 -14.38 -20.34
N ALA A 220 -7.12 -14.23 -21.63
CA ALA A 220 -7.01 -15.35 -22.56
C ALA A 220 -5.86 -16.31 -22.20
N GLN A 221 -4.74 -15.83 -21.66
CA GLN A 221 -3.59 -16.67 -21.26
C GLN A 221 -3.70 -17.28 -19.86
N SER A 222 -4.71 -16.88 -19.07
CA SER A 222 -4.90 -17.28 -17.66
C SER A 222 -6.24 -17.98 -17.40
N TRP A 223 -6.87 -18.55 -18.43
CA TRP A 223 -8.18 -19.20 -18.29
C TRP A 223 -8.14 -20.42 -17.34
N LYS A 224 -7.01 -21.12 -17.26
CA LYS A 224 -6.83 -22.26 -16.34
C LYS A 224 -6.73 -21.79 -14.88
N THR A 225 -7.41 -22.52 -14.00
CA THR A 225 -7.44 -22.31 -12.54
C THR A 225 -6.67 -23.37 -11.76
N ASP A 226 -5.89 -24.21 -12.45
CA ASP A 226 -5.13 -25.35 -11.93
C ASP A 226 -3.72 -24.97 -11.42
N LYS A 227 -3.47 -23.68 -11.18
CA LYS A 227 -2.13 -23.18 -10.83
C LYS A 227 -1.96 -23.04 -9.33
N GLU A 228 -0.75 -23.34 -8.87
CA GLU A 228 -0.40 -23.21 -7.47
C GLU A 228 -0.45 -21.72 -7.06
N PRO A 229 -1.09 -21.38 -5.93
CA PRO A 229 -1.29 -20.01 -5.48
C PRO A 229 -0.03 -19.41 -4.84
N LEU A 230 1.04 -19.23 -5.61
CA LEU A 230 2.35 -18.77 -5.11
C LEU A 230 2.27 -17.46 -4.30
N GLY A 231 1.35 -16.56 -4.66
CA GLY A 231 1.12 -15.31 -3.96
C GLY A 231 0.81 -15.47 -2.47
N LEU A 232 0.27 -16.62 -2.05
CA LEU A 232 -0.02 -16.92 -0.64
C LEU A 232 1.23 -16.92 0.24
N LEU A 233 2.40 -17.25 -0.30
CA LEU A 233 3.64 -17.22 0.48
C LEU A 233 3.89 -15.84 1.10
N THR A 234 3.48 -14.77 0.41
CA THR A 234 3.62 -13.38 0.89
C THR A 234 2.68 -13.02 2.04
N SER A 235 1.68 -13.88 2.31
CA SER A 235 0.72 -13.72 3.41
C SER A 235 1.11 -14.42 4.71
N ASP A 236 2.24 -15.13 4.73
CA ASP A 236 2.68 -15.86 5.93
C ASP A 236 3.46 -14.95 6.90
N HIS A 237 3.74 -15.48 8.10
CA HIS A 237 4.62 -14.86 9.08
C HIS A 237 5.98 -14.52 8.45
N ARG A 238 6.51 -13.32 8.71
CA ARG A 238 7.63 -12.76 7.95
C ARG A 238 8.90 -13.59 8.03
N HIS A 239 9.12 -14.27 9.16
CA HIS A 239 10.24 -15.21 9.30
C HIS A 239 10.09 -16.42 8.37
N THR A 240 8.91 -17.03 8.36
CA THR A 240 8.59 -18.19 7.52
C THR A 240 8.68 -17.80 6.05
N TRP A 241 8.10 -16.66 5.68
CA TRP A 241 8.20 -16.14 4.32
C TRP A 241 9.64 -15.78 3.95
N GLY A 242 10.45 -15.21 4.85
CA GLY A 242 11.87 -14.95 4.60
C GLY A 242 12.69 -16.21 4.27
N LEU A 243 12.39 -17.32 4.92
CA LEU A 243 13.00 -18.62 4.63
C LEU A 243 12.52 -19.16 3.27
N ALA A 244 11.21 -19.21 3.05
CA ALA A 244 10.62 -19.69 1.80
C ALA A 244 11.03 -18.83 0.59
N TYR A 245 11.15 -17.51 0.77
CA TYR A 245 11.69 -16.59 -0.23
C TYR A 245 13.15 -16.91 -0.57
N THR A 246 13.98 -17.22 0.44
CA THR A 246 15.37 -17.63 0.20
C THR A 246 15.43 -18.90 -0.65
N THR A 247 14.59 -19.89 -0.38
CA THR A 247 14.45 -21.10 -1.20
C THR A 247 13.94 -20.77 -2.61
N LEU A 248 12.90 -19.94 -2.74
CA LEU A 248 12.32 -19.51 -4.02
C LEU A 248 13.37 -18.85 -4.92
N MET A 249 14.24 -18.01 -4.36
CA MET A 249 15.25 -17.24 -5.09
C MET A 249 16.48 -18.05 -5.54
N ARG A 250 16.61 -19.32 -5.13
CA ARG A 250 17.68 -20.23 -5.60
C ARG A 250 17.57 -20.51 -7.10
N ASP A 251 16.34 -20.68 -7.59
CA ASP A 251 16.08 -20.92 -9.00
C ASP A 251 16.17 -19.61 -9.81
N ARG A 252 16.76 -19.70 -11.01
CA ARG A 252 16.96 -18.53 -11.87
C ARG A 252 15.64 -17.98 -12.42
N LEU A 253 14.74 -18.84 -12.87
CA LEU A 253 13.45 -18.44 -13.44
C LEU A 253 12.59 -17.75 -12.37
N ASN A 254 12.52 -18.33 -11.18
CA ASN A 254 11.81 -17.76 -10.03
C ASN A 254 12.34 -16.37 -9.68
N ARG A 255 13.65 -16.23 -9.55
CA ARG A 255 14.30 -14.95 -9.25
C ARG A 255 14.03 -13.89 -10.31
N GLU A 256 14.08 -14.24 -11.60
CA GLU A 256 13.72 -13.32 -12.67
C GLU A 256 12.25 -12.87 -12.56
N SER A 257 11.32 -13.80 -12.35
CA SER A 257 9.89 -13.51 -12.16
C SER A 257 9.62 -12.62 -10.94
N VAL A 258 10.20 -12.95 -9.78
CA VAL A 258 10.09 -12.14 -8.54
C VAL A 258 10.62 -10.73 -8.76
N GLN A 259 11.77 -10.57 -9.43
CA GLN A 259 12.32 -9.24 -9.71
C GLN A 259 11.40 -8.39 -10.59
N ARG A 260 10.68 -9.00 -11.55
CA ARG A 260 9.67 -8.29 -12.36
C ARG A 260 8.49 -7.83 -11.51
N ILE A 261 8.04 -8.63 -10.54
CA ILE A 261 6.97 -8.25 -9.61
C ILE A 261 7.45 -7.12 -8.67
N GLN A 262 8.63 -7.28 -8.07
CA GLN A 262 9.19 -6.30 -7.13
C GLN A 262 9.41 -4.94 -7.80
N ARG A 263 9.87 -4.91 -9.06
CA ARG A 263 10.15 -3.67 -9.80
C ARG A 263 8.96 -3.11 -10.58
N SER A 264 7.81 -3.77 -10.66
CA SER A 264 6.66 -3.20 -11.37
C SER A 264 6.18 -1.89 -10.73
N LEU A 265 5.53 -1.01 -11.47
CA LEU A 265 5.05 0.26 -10.90
C LEU A 265 4.04 0.04 -9.76
N PHE A 266 3.11 -0.87 -9.99
CA PHE A 266 2.10 -1.37 -9.04
C PHE A 266 1.55 -2.70 -9.58
N THR A 267 0.74 -3.38 -8.77
CA THR A 267 0.06 -4.61 -9.17
C THR A 267 -1.44 -4.38 -9.37
N VAL A 268 -2.04 -5.05 -10.37
CA VAL A 268 -3.48 -5.11 -10.58
C VAL A 268 -3.96 -6.55 -10.41
N CYS A 269 -4.89 -6.77 -9.49
CA CYS A 269 -5.47 -8.07 -9.18
C CYS A 269 -6.84 -8.17 -9.84
N LEU A 270 -6.95 -9.02 -10.87
CA LEU A 270 -8.21 -9.30 -11.54
C LEU A 270 -8.88 -10.48 -10.83
N ASP A 271 -9.77 -10.16 -9.91
CA ASP A 271 -10.45 -11.14 -9.08
C ASP A 271 -11.67 -11.72 -9.78
N ALA A 272 -11.85 -13.03 -9.70
CA ALA A 272 -13.05 -13.71 -10.16
C ALA A 272 -14.26 -13.36 -9.27
N SER A 273 -15.47 -13.59 -9.77
CA SER A 273 -16.70 -13.42 -8.99
C SER A 273 -16.76 -14.36 -7.77
N VAL A 274 -17.42 -13.94 -6.71
CA VAL A 274 -17.50 -14.64 -5.41
C VAL A 274 -18.89 -15.22 -5.21
N LEU A 275 -19.01 -16.24 -4.36
CA LEU A 275 -20.31 -16.71 -3.89
C LEU A 275 -21.10 -15.54 -3.30
N LYS A 276 -22.35 -15.41 -3.72
CA LYS A 276 -23.26 -14.40 -3.20
C LYS A 276 -23.51 -14.66 -1.71
N VAL A 277 -23.42 -13.62 -0.92
CA VAL A 277 -23.76 -13.62 0.51
C VAL A 277 -25.01 -12.77 0.73
N SER A 278 -25.64 -12.88 1.89
CA SER A 278 -26.71 -11.96 2.28
C SER A 278 -26.20 -10.51 2.31
N ASP A 279 -27.10 -9.55 2.09
CA ASP A 279 -26.75 -8.13 2.05
C ASP A 279 -26.11 -7.64 3.35
N GLU A 280 -26.53 -8.19 4.50
CA GLU A 280 -25.94 -7.90 5.81
C GLU A 280 -24.46 -8.29 5.90
N ARG A 281 -24.07 -9.40 5.27
CA ARG A 281 -22.68 -9.89 5.29
C ARG A 281 -21.84 -9.34 4.15
N PHE A 282 -22.45 -8.63 3.21
CA PHE A 282 -21.77 -8.10 2.04
C PHE A 282 -20.63 -7.14 2.41
N PRO A 283 -20.80 -6.16 3.33
CA PRO A 283 -19.71 -5.26 3.73
C PRO A 283 -18.50 -6.00 4.33
N SER A 284 -18.74 -6.91 5.29
CA SER A 284 -17.66 -7.69 5.91
C SER A 284 -16.96 -8.62 4.91
N ARG A 285 -17.69 -9.20 3.96
CA ARG A 285 -17.09 -9.98 2.85
C ARG A 285 -16.17 -9.13 1.99
N VAL A 286 -16.61 -7.92 1.61
CA VAL A 286 -15.82 -7.00 0.79
C VAL A 286 -14.55 -6.57 1.52
N ALA A 287 -14.67 -6.22 2.81
CA ALA A 287 -13.50 -5.91 3.64
C ALA A 287 -12.51 -7.08 3.71
N ALA A 288 -12.98 -8.31 3.93
CA ALA A 288 -12.15 -9.52 3.93
C ALA A 288 -11.47 -9.77 2.58
N GLN A 289 -12.17 -9.54 1.47
CA GLN A 289 -11.61 -9.67 0.12
C GLN A 289 -10.48 -8.67 -0.14
N MET A 290 -10.63 -7.42 0.34
CA MET A 290 -9.60 -6.39 0.16
C MET A 290 -8.41 -6.59 1.09
N LEU A 291 -8.65 -6.90 2.37
CA LEU A 291 -7.60 -7.04 3.38
C LEU A 291 -6.72 -8.27 3.18
N HIS A 292 -7.33 -9.42 2.84
CA HIS A 292 -6.60 -10.68 2.80
C HIS A 292 -7.03 -11.62 1.67
N GLY A 293 -7.97 -11.24 0.80
CA GLY A 293 -8.40 -12.06 -0.34
C GLY A 293 -9.49 -13.09 -0.05
N GLY A 294 -9.98 -13.17 1.19
CA GLY A 294 -11.11 -14.03 1.58
C GLY A 294 -10.79 -15.52 1.78
N GLY A 295 -9.52 -15.90 1.95
CA GLY A 295 -9.09 -17.27 2.30
C GLY A 295 -8.29 -17.99 1.20
N SER A 296 -7.67 -19.11 1.55
CA SER A 296 -6.72 -19.83 0.70
C SER A 296 -7.33 -20.39 -0.59
N TRP A 297 -8.58 -20.84 -0.52
CA TRP A 297 -9.39 -21.32 -1.65
C TRP A 297 -10.06 -20.20 -2.46
N SER A 298 -9.74 -18.94 -2.15
CA SER A 298 -10.36 -17.74 -2.71
C SER A 298 -9.33 -16.89 -3.47
N ARG A 299 -9.31 -15.56 -3.27
CA ARG A 299 -8.46 -14.61 -4.02
C ARG A 299 -7.14 -14.31 -3.34
N SER A 300 -6.86 -14.91 -2.20
CA SER A 300 -5.68 -14.59 -1.40
C SER A 300 -4.37 -14.95 -2.12
N GLY A 301 -4.38 -16.01 -2.94
CA GLY A 301 -3.26 -16.32 -3.84
C GLY A 301 -3.14 -15.39 -5.06
N ASN A 302 -4.15 -14.56 -5.31
CA ASN A 302 -4.20 -13.59 -6.42
C ASN A 302 -3.66 -12.23 -5.95
N ARG A 303 -2.60 -12.25 -5.13
CA ARG A 303 -1.98 -11.11 -4.45
C ARG A 303 -0.47 -11.29 -4.37
N TRP A 304 0.23 -10.19 -4.14
CA TRP A 304 1.63 -10.16 -3.71
C TRP A 304 1.75 -9.10 -2.61
N PHE A 305 1.51 -9.48 -1.35
CA PHE A 305 1.34 -8.56 -0.21
C PHE A 305 2.57 -7.70 0.10
N ASP A 306 3.75 -8.10 -0.38
CA ASP A 306 4.95 -7.27 -0.27
C ASP A 306 4.91 -6.04 -1.20
N LYS A 307 4.03 -6.01 -2.22
CA LYS A 307 3.98 -4.91 -3.18
C LYS A 307 3.39 -3.65 -2.55
N ALA A 308 4.04 -2.50 -2.75
CA ALA A 308 3.63 -1.23 -2.18
C ALA A 308 2.18 -0.85 -2.53
N LEU A 309 1.75 -1.07 -3.77
CA LEU A 309 0.38 -0.79 -4.23
C LEU A 309 -0.18 -1.99 -5.00
N GLN A 310 -1.36 -2.45 -4.59
CA GLN A 310 -2.12 -3.47 -5.30
C GLN A 310 -3.57 -3.01 -5.47
N PHE A 311 -3.97 -2.71 -6.70
CA PHE A 311 -5.35 -2.41 -7.04
C PHE A 311 -6.11 -3.69 -7.30
N ILE A 312 -7.26 -3.87 -6.66
CA ILE A 312 -8.08 -5.06 -6.75
C ILE A 312 -9.35 -4.70 -7.53
N VAL A 313 -9.63 -5.46 -8.59
CA VAL A 313 -10.82 -5.27 -9.44
C VAL A 313 -11.54 -6.61 -9.58
N GLY A 314 -12.67 -6.77 -8.88
CA GLY A 314 -13.51 -7.96 -8.90
C GLY A 314 -14.50 -7.98 -10.05
N GLU A 315 -14.81 -9.16 -10.56
CA GLU A 315 -15.81 -9.34 -11.64
C GLU A 315 -17.24 -8.98 -11.19
N ASP A 316 -17.49 -8.88 -9.88
CA ASP A 316 -18.75 -8.49 -9.24
C ASP A 316 -18.92 -6.97 -9.03
N GLY A 317 -18.00 -6.16 -9.55
CA GLY A 317 -18.01 -4.70 -9.40
C GLY A 317 -17.26 -4.19 -8.16
N VAL A 318 -16.88 -5.08 -7.24
CA VAL A 318 -16.15 -4.71 -6.04
C VAL A 318 -14.71 -4.36 -6.41
N CYS A 319 -14.23 -3.21 -5.95
CA CYS A 319 -12.85 -2.80 -6.16
C CYS A 319 -12.26 -2.12 -4.92
N GLY A 320 -10.93 -2.06 -4.88
CA GLY A 320 -10.18 -1.65 -3.72
C GLY A 320 -8.70 -1.43 -4.01
N VAL A 321 -7.99 -0.96 -3.01
CA VAL A 321 -6.53 -0.98 -2.97
C VAL A 321 -6.06 -1.53 -1.64
N VAL A 322 -5.04 -2.38 -1.67
CA VAL A 322 -4.26 -2.79 -0.50
C VAL A 322 -2.83 -2.31 -0.70
N TYR A 323 -2.22 -1.79 0.36
CA TYR A 323 -0.91 -1.14 0.26
C TYR A 323 0.04 -1.51 1.41
N GLU A 324 1.33 -1.36 1.16
CA GLU A 324 2.38 -1.68 2.12
C GLU A 324 2.77 -0.43 2.92
N GLN A 325 2.44 -0.46 4.22
CA GLN A 325 2.50 0.72 5.08
C GLN A 325 3.93 1.17 5.43
N ALA A 326 4.93 0.31 5.27
CA ALA A 326 6.33 0.73 5.45
C ALA A 326 6.81 1.66 4.31
N VAL A 327 6.08 1.70 3.18
CA VAL A 327 6.39 2.55 2.02
C VAL A 327 5.57 3.84 2.01
N VAL A 328 4.27 3.75 2.30
CA VAL A 328 3.32 4.84 2.08
C VAL A 328 2.20 4.83 3.13
N ASP A 329 1.82 6.03 3.59
CA ASP A 329 0.70 6.23 4.51
C ASP A 329 -0.65 6.28 3.76
N ALA A 330 -1.74 6.24 4.53
CA ALA A 330 -3.11 6.21 3.98
C ALA A 330 -3.43 7.44 3.10
N GLN A 331 -3.00 8.63 3.53
CA GLN A 331 -3.37 9.89 2.88
C GLN A 331 -2.87 9.96 1.42
N PRO A 332 -1.58 9.72 1.11
CA PRO A 332 -1.13 9.66 -0.28
C PRO A 332 -1.84 8.60 -1.14
N VAL A 333 -2.19 7.45 -0.56
CA VAL A 333 -2.93 6.39 -1.27
C VAL A 333 -4.33 6.86 -1.62
N ALA A 334 -5.02 7.53 -0.69
CA ALA A 334 -6.34 8.11 -0.94
C ALA A 334 -6.28 9.15 -2.06
N THR A 335 -5.29 10.05 -2.05
CA THR A 335 -5.11 11.05 -3.11
C THR A 335 -4.88 10.41 -4.49
N ILE A 336 -4.06 9.35 -4.58
CA ILE A 336 -3.84 8.60 -5.83
C ILE A 336 -5.15 7.97 -6.32
N VAL A 337 -5.90 7.34 -5.41
CA VAL A 337 -7.17 6.68 -5.71
C VAL A 337 -8.22 7.67 -6.18
N ASP A 338 -8.41 8.78 -5.47
CA ASP A 338 -9.43 9.79 -5.79
C ASP A 338 -9.18 10.39 -7.17
N HIS A 339 -7.92 10.71 -7.47
CA HIS A 339 -7.53 11.18 -8.80
C HIS A 339 -7.78 10.12 -9.88
N ALA A 340 -7.43 8.84 -9.62
CA ALA A 340 -7.66 7.77 -10.58
C ALA A 340 -9.15 7.48 -10.82
N LEU A 341 -9.99 7.57 -9.79
CA LEU A 341 -11.45 7.41 -9.90
C LEU A 341 -12.08 8.58 -10.65
N GLU A 342 -11.62 9.81 -10.43
CA GLU A 342 -12.07 10.98 -11.20
C GLU A 342 -11.69 10.85 -12.68
N TYR A 343 -10.46 10.40 -12.96
CA TYR A 343 -10.03 10.09 -14.33
C TYR A 343 -10.92 9.02 -14.99
N CYS A 344 -11.42 8.03 -14.25
CA CYS A 344 -12.28 6.98 -14.80
C CYS A 344 -13.64 7.50 -15.32
N LYS A 345 -14.15 8.60 -14.75
CA LYS A 345 -15.39 9.26 -15.19
C LYS A 345 -15.19 9.93 -16.55
N ASN A 346 -14.08 10.65 -16.71
CA ASN A 346 -13.74 11.40 -17.92
C ASN A 346 -12.33 11.05 -18.42
N PRO A 347 -12.13 9.84 -18.98
CA PRO A 347 -10.81 9.41 -19.44
C PRO A 347 -10.36 10.22 -20.66
N ASP A 348 -9.05 10.48 -20.76
CA ASP A 348 -8.48 11.16 -21.92
C ASP A 348 -8.66 10.28 -23.19
N MET A 349 -9.38 10.81 -24.17
CA MET A 349 -9.76 10.12 -25.40
C MET A 349 -8.69 10.30 -26.50
N ARG A 350 -7.43 9.99 -26.18
CA ARG A 350 -6.35 10.00 -27.17
C ARG A 350 -6.51 8.83 -28.13
N ARG A 351 -6.31 9.08 -29.43
CA ARG A 351 -6.24 8.00 -30.42
C ARG A 351 -5.01 7.15 -30.14
N ALA A 352 -5.22 5.84 -30.02
CA ALA A 352 -4.14 4.89 -29.89
C ALA A 352 -3.24 4.95 -31.14
N PRO A 353 -1.91 5.01 -30.99
CA PRO A 353 -1.02 4.81 -32.12
C PRO A 353 -1.22 3.40 -32.68
N MET A 354 -1.10 3.25 -34.00
CA MET A 354 -1.29 1.97 -34.71
C MET A 354 -0.12 0.99 -34.55
N THR A 355 0.76 1.22 -33.57
CA THR A 355 1.93 0.38 -33.32
C THR A 355 1.55 -0.93 -32.65
N PRO A 356 2.05 -2.09 -33.12
CA PRO A 356 1.82 -3.37 -32.47
C PRO A 356 2.37 -3.37 -31.03
N LEU A 357 1.53 -3.73 -30.07
CA LEU A 357 1.94 -3.85 -28.67
C LEU A 357 2.52 -5.25 -28.38
N PRO A 358 3.63 -5.33 -27.62
CA PRO A 358 4.18 -6.62 -27.20
C PRO A 358 3.15 -7.39 -26.38
N LEU A 359 3.16 -8.72 -26.51
CA LEU A 359 2.28 -9.58 -25.72
C LEU A 359 2.66 -9.48 -24.23
N PRO A 360 1.67 -9.48 -23.31
CA PRO A 360 1.93 -9.63 -21.89
C PRO A 360 2.82 -10.84 -21.61
N ARG A 361 3.94 -10.63 -20.90
CA ARG A 361 4.86 -11.71 -20.56
C ARG A 361 4.36 -12.43 -19.33
N LYS A 362 3.97 -13.69 -19.47
CA LYS A 362 3.63 -14.55 -18.33
C LYS A 362 4.88 -14.82 -17.48
N LEU A 363 4.76 -14.62 -16.17
CA LEU A 363 5.81 -14.87 -15.21
C LEU A 363 5.63 -16.30 -14.68
N TYR A 364 6.59 -17.16 -15.02
CA TYR A 364 6.57 -18.56 -14.64
C TYR A 364 7.35 -18.78 -13.35
N PHE A 365 6.93 -19.79 -12.60
CA PHE A 365 7.61 -20.22 -11.39
C PHE A 365 7.84 -21.72 -11.45
N TYR A 366 9.07 -22.12 -11.14
CA TYR A 366 9.46 -23.50 -10.94
C TYR A 366 9.12 -23.90 -9.50
N ILE A 367 8.12 -24.76 -9.36
CA ILE A 367 7.60 -25.21 -8.06
C ILE A 367 8.24 -26.55 -7.70
N THR A 368 9.14 -26.52 -6.71
CA THR A 368 9.73 -27.72 -6.11
C THR A 368 8.80 -28.30 -5.04
N PRO A 369 9.01 -29.55 -4.59
CA PRO A 369 8.27 -30.10 -3.45
C PRO A 369 8.40 -29.26 -2.17
N GLU A 370 9.56 -28.64 -1.94
CA GLU A 370 9.80 -27.72 -0.82
C GLU A 370 8.91 -26.47 -0.91
N ILE A 371 8.92 -25.79 -2.06
CA ILE A 371 8.07 -24.60 -2.30
C ILE A 371 6.58 -24.98 -2.20
N LYS A 372 6.19 -26.14 -2.72
CA LYS A 372 4.82 -26.63 -2.63
C LYS A 372 4.41 -26.83 -1.16
N HIS A 373 5.27 -27.41 -0.35
CA HIS A 373 5.04 -27.57 1.08
C HIS A 373 4.88 -26.22 1.79
N ASP A 374 5.70 -25.22 1.45
CA ASP A 374 5.57 -23.87 1.98
C ASP A 374 4.24 -23.21 1.58
N ILE A 375 3.77 -23.43 0.34
CA ILE A 375 2.47 -22.95 -0.12
C ILE A 375 1.34 -23.57 0.70
N GLU A 376 1.36 -24.89 0.93
CA GLU A 376 0.34 -25.57 1.74
C GLU A 376 0.34 -25.06 3.19
N ARG A 377 1.51 -24.79 3.77
CA ARG A 377 1.62 -24.18 5.09
C ARG A 377 1.01 -22.78 5.13
N ALA A 378 1.32 -21.94 4.14
CA ALA A 378 0.78 -20.59 4.03
C ALA A 378 -0.76 -20.59 3.88
N LYS A 379 -1.34 -21.57 3.17
CA LYS A 379 -2.80 -21.77 3.09
C LYS A 379 -3.41 -21.95 4.49
N CYS A 380 -2.87 -22.90 5.27
CA CYS A 380 -3.35 -23.18 6.62
C CYS A 380 -3.24 -21.95 7.54
N ASN A 381 -2.10 -21.25 7.51
CA ASN A 381 -1.86 -20.09 8.36
C ASN A 381 -2.84 -18.95 8.04
N LEU A 382 -3.05 -18.66 6.75
CA LEU A 382 -3.98 -17.62 6.35
C LEU A 382 -5.43 -17.95 6.76
N ASP A 383 -5.86 -19.20 6.62
CA ASP A 383 -7.23 -19.59 6.96
C ASP A 383 -7.47 -19.53 8.47
N MET A 384 -6.46 -19.82 9.30
CA MET A 384 -6.52 -19.61 10.74
C MET A 384 -6.63 -18.11 11.09
N CYS A 385 -5.80 -17.25 10.49
CA CYS A 385 -5.84 -15.80 10.71
C CYS A 385 -7.14 -15.16 10.19
N GLY A 386 -7.60 -15.55 9.00
CA GLY A 386 -8.84 -15.07 8.39
C GLY A 386 -10.09 -15.53 9.13
N GLY A 387 -10.07 -16.75 9.67
CA GLY A 387 -11.14 -17.29 10.51
C GLY A 387 -11.28 -16.59 11.86
N ALA A 388 -10.19 -16.04 12.41
CA ALA A 388 -10.20 -15.19 13.60
C ALA A 388 -10.63 -13.75 13.27
N ALA A 389 -10.04 -13.14 12.24
CA ALA A 389 -10.34 -11.76 11.84
C ALA A 389 -11.78 -11.56 11.30
N GLY A 390 -12.35 -12.59 10.67
CA GLY A 390 -13.72 -12.57 10.14
C GLY A 390 -14.82 -12.71 11.19
N ARG A 391 -14.51 -13.19 12.41
CA ARG A 391 -15.50 -13.31 13.51
C ARG A 391 -15.69 -12.02 14.30
N GLU A 392 -14.72 -11.10 14.27
CA GLU A 392 -14.72 -9.92 15.14
C GLU A 392 -14.89 -8.57 14.43
N ARG A 393 -14.81 -8.51 13.09
CA ARG A 393 -14.89 -7.25 12.34
C ARG A 393 -16.24 -7.04 11.67
N GLY A 394 -17.11 -6.29 12.34
CA GLY A 394 -18.25 -5.62 11.70
C GLY A 394 -17.76 -4.41 10.90
N VAL A 395 -18.19 -4.28 9.64
CA VAL A 395 -18.09 -3.00 8.93
C VAL A 395 -19.29 -2.16 9.35
N LEU A 396 -19.07 -1.16 10.19
CA LEU A 396 -20.11 -0.18 10.49
C LEU A 396 -20.32 0.69 9.26
N GLY A 397 -21.44 0.49 8.58
CA GLY A 397 -21.90 1.37 7.52
C GLY A 397 -22.33 2.70 8.13
N GLY A 398 -21.39 3.63 8.30
CA GLY A 398 -21.70 5.02 8.61
C GLY A 398 -22.36 5.69 7.41
N GLN A 399 -23.67 5.52 7.24
CA GLN A 399 -24.46 6.46 6.45
C GLN A 399 -24.68 7.70 7.32
N GLY A 400 -23.93 8.77 7.03
CA GLY A 400 -24.13 10.10 7.60
C GLY A 400 -22.97 10.58 8.47
N LEU A 401 -22.65 11.87 8.30
CA LEU A 401 -21.67 12.69 9.03
C LEU A 401 -20.21 12.64 8.53
N TRP A 402 -20.01 13.11 7.29
CA TRP A 402 -18.82 13.89 6.94
C TRP A 402 -19.25 15.12 6.12
N VAL A 403 -19.87 16.09 6.79
CA VAL A 403 -19.99 17.47 6.30
C VAL A 403 -19.81 18.40 7.50
N GLY A 404 -18.75 19.21 7.45
CA GLY A 404 -18.62 20.52 8.07
C GLY A 404 -18.95 20.68 9.57
N SER A 405 -17.91 20.78 10.39
CA SER A 405 -17.97 21.57 11.63
C SER A 405 -16.77 22.53 11.70
N GLU A 406 -16.66 23.40 10.69
CA GLU A 406 -16.08 24.72 10.89
C GLU A 406 -17.26 25.65 11.19
N GLU A 407 -17.58 25.85 12.47
CA GLU A 407 -18.10 27.10 13.03
C GLU A 407 -18.43 26.92 14.52
N HIS A 408 -18.10 27.95 15.30
CA HIS A 408 -18.48 28.22 16.69
C HIS A 408 -17.58 27.69 17.82
N TRP A 409 -16.48 28.42 18.02
CA TRP A 409 -16.10 28.88 19.38
C TRP A 409 -15.59 30.34 19.28
N GLN A 410 -16.54 31.28 19.26
CA GLN A 410 -16.36 32.62 19.82
C GLN A 410 -17.40 32.75 20.93
N GLY A 411 -16.92 33.09 22.14
CA GLY A 411 -17.69 33.19 23.36
C GLY A 411 -16.77 33.04 24.56
#